data_AF-A0A359MTZ7-F1
#
_entry.id   AF-A0A359MTZ7-F1
#
_cell.length_a   1.000
_cell.length_b   1.000
_cell.length_c   1.000
_cell.angle_alpha   90.00
_cell.angle_beta   90.00
_cell.angle_gamma   90.00
#
_symmetry.space_group_name_H-M   'P 1'
#
loop_
_entity.id
_entity.type
_entity.pdbx_description
1 polymer ?
#
loop_
_entity_poly.entity_id
_entity_poly.type
_entity_poly.pdbx_seq_one_letter_code
_entity_poly.pdbx_strand_id
1 'polypeptide(L)' 'EVKKPVVKKLGKLMRFRNEYPAFDDACIVEDTDDHILRIHRVNGQYEAKLEANLKDYQYTITYRDTKTGKWYEL' A
#
# COMPACT_ATOMS: atom_id res chain seq x y z
N GLU A 1 7.05 -25.43 -14.80
CA GLU A 1 6.90 -24.72 -13.52
C GLU A 1 6.23 -23.37 -13.75
N VAL A 2 4.96 -23.21 -13.34
CA VAL A 2 4.18 -22.00 -13.62
C VAL A 2 4.58 -20.93 -12.61
N LYS A 3 5.38 -19.94 -13.02
CA LYS A 3 5.72 -18.77 -12.21
C LYS A 3 4.44 -17.96 -11.96
N LYS A 4 3.67 -18.29 -10.92
CA LYS A 4 2.40 -17.65 -10.57
C LYS A 4 2.65 -16.15 -10.26
N PRO A 5 2.29 -15.21 -11.15
CA PRO A 5 2.59 -13.79 -10.96
C PRO A 5 1.92 -13.21 -9.71
N VAL A 6 0.74 -13.73 -9.36
CA VAL A 6 0.02 -13.41 -8.11
C VAL A 6 0.86 -13.70 -6.87
N VAL A 7 1.54 -14.85 -6.81
CA VAL A 7 2.36 -15.23 -5.64
C VAL A 7 3.54 -14.27 -5.48
N LYS A 8 4.13 -13.80 -6.59
CA LYS A 8 5.20 -12.79 -6.54
C LYS A 8 4.69 -11.45 -6.03
N LYS A 9 3.50 -11.01 -6.48
CA LYS A 9 2.88 -9.75 -6.04
C LYS A 9 2.55 -9.79 -4.55
N LEU A 10 1.98 -10.90 -4.07
CA LEU A 10 1.70 -11.13 -2.65
C LEU A 10 3.00 -11.18 -1.83
N GLY A 11 4.04 -11.86 -2.31
CA GLY A 11 5.33 -11.91 -1.62
C GLY A 11 6.03 -10.56 -1.50
N LYS A 12 5.93 -9.70 -2.52
CA LYS A 12 6.41 -8.30 -2.44
C LYS A 12 5.64 -7.51 -1.39
N LEU A 13 4.32 -7.66 -1.36
CA LEU A 13 3.47 -6.97 -0.39
C LEU A 13 3.77 -7.40 1.04
N MET A 14 3.98 -8.70 1.29
CA MET A 14 4.33 -9.22 2.61
C MET A 14 5.68 -8.67 3.10
N ARG A 15 6.69 -8.58 2.22
CA ARG A 15 7.97 -7.96 2.58
C ARG A 15 7.81 -6.48 2.89
N PHE A 16 7.11 -5.74 2.03
CA PHE A 16 6.85 -4.32 2.24
C PHE A 16 6.14 -4.05 3.57
N ARG A 17 5.13 -4.86 3.92
CA ARG A 17 4.39 -4.76 5.19
C ARG A 17 5.29 -4.97 6.43
N ASN A 18 6.33 -5.80 6.31
CA ASN A 18 7.25 -6.10 7.40
C ASN A 18 8.42 -5.11 7.50
N GLU A 19 8.82 -4.51 6.37
CA GLU A 19 10.00 -3.66 6.28
C GLU A 19 9.69 -2.16 6.41
N TYR A 20 8.46 -1.74 6.05
CA TYR A 20 8.12 -0.32 5.99
C TYR A 20 7.46 0.17 7.30
N PRO A 21 8.07 1.13 8.03
CA PRO A 21 7.62 1.53 9.38
C PRO A 21 6.22 2.16 9.47
N ALA A 22 5.65 2.65 8.36
CA ALA A 22 4.33 3.30 8.36
C ALA A 22 3.20 2.42 8.88
N PHE A 23 3.40 1.10 8.89
CA PHE A 23 2.37 0.16 9.29
C PHE A 23 2.37 -0.25 10.77
N ASP A 24 3.27 0.31 11.58
CA ASP A 24 3.37 0.02 13.01
C ASP A 24 2.51 0.95 13.88
N ASP A 25 1.87 1.95 13.26
CA ASP A 25 1.08 2.95 13.97
C ASP A 25 -0.28 3.16 13.29
N ALA A 26 -0.60 4.38 12.85
CA ALA A 26 -1.97 4.73 12.46
C ALA A 26 -2.44 4.01 11.19
N CYS A 27 -3.68 3.51 11.24
CA CYS A 27 -4.44 3.04 10.10
C CYS A 27 -5.67 3.91 9.92
N ILE A 28 -5.68 4.72 8.87
CA ILE A 28 -6.76 5.64 8.56
C ILE A 28 -7.47 5.11 7.32
N VAL A 29 -8.77 4.88 7.42
CA VAL A 29 -9.62 4.62 6.25
C VAL A 29 -10.19 5.96 5.83
N GLU A 30 -9.93 6.37 4.59
CA GLU A 30 -10.43 7.65 4.08
C GLU A 30 -11.89 7.50 3.66
N ASP A 31 -12.65 8.59 3.78
CA ASP A 31 -14.02 8.67 3.25
C ASP A 31 -13.95 8.84 1.73
N THR A 32 -14.38 7.80 1.01
CA THR A 32 -14.33 7.71 -0.46
C THR A 32 -15.62 7.09 -0.96
N ASP A 33 -15.87 7.17 -2.28
CA ASP A 33 -17.01 6.47 -2.89
C ASP A 33 -17.07 4.98 -2.47
N ASP A 34 -18.26 4.40 -2.36
CA ASP A 34 -18.51 3.02 -1.88
C ASP A 34 -17.65 1.93 -2.55
N HIS A 35 -17.19 2.18 -3.77
CA HIS A 35 -16.41 1.24 -4.57
C HIS A 35 -14.90 1.50 -4.52
N ILE A 36 -14.47 2.57 -3.87
CA ILE A 36 -13.08 2.90 -3.66
C ILE A 36 -12.78 2.63 -2.19
N LEU A 37 -11.78 1.80 -1.94
CA LEU A 37 -11.20 1.60 -0.62
C LEU A 37 -9.85 2.30 -0.60
N ARG A 38 -9.75 3.37 0.19
CA ARG A 38 -8.48 4.04 0.42
C ARG A 38 -8.05 3.91 1.87
N ILE A 39 -6.87 3.34 2.08
CA ILE A 39 -6.26 3.15 3.41
C ILE A 39 -4.94 3.91 3.45
N HIS A 40 -4.80 4.80 4.42
CA HIS A 40 -3.58 5.52 4.70
C HIS A 40 -2.92 4.97 5.98
N ARG A 41 -1.65 4.62 5.86
CA ARG A 41 -0.77 4.16 6.94
C ARG A 41 0.24 5.26 7.23
N VAL A 42 0.35 5.66 8.49
CA VAL A 42 1.23 6.76 8.92
C VAL A 42 1.97 6.35 10.18
N ASN A 43 3.29 6.58 10.18
CA ASN A 43 4.14 6.52 11.37
C ASN A 43 5.23 7.59 11.24
N GLY A 44 5.03 8.73 11.92
CA GLY A 44 5.94 9.87 11.82
C GLY A 44 6.08 10.37 10.38
N GLN A 45 7.28 10.22 9.80
CA GLN A 45 7.58 10.62 8.41
C GLN A 45 7.31 9.53 7.37
N TYR A 46 7.03 8.30 7.82
CA TYR A 46 6.75 7.17 6.94
C TYR A 46 5.25 7.15 6.62
N GLU A 47 4.92 7.13 5.34
CA GLU A 47 3.55 7.17 4.85
C GLU A 47 3.37 6.15 3.72
N ALA A 48 2.30 5.38 3.77
CA ALA A 48 1.90 4.47 2.70
C ALA A 48 0.40 4.53 2.45
N LYS A 49 -0.02 4.56 1.19
CA LYS A 49 -1.41 4.65 0.78
C LYS A 49 -1.76 3.46 -0.10
N LEU A 50 -2.82 2.76 0.27
CA LEU A 50 -3.51 1.82 -0.60
C LEU A 50 -4.71 2.53 -1.19
N GLU A 51 -4.88 2.42 -2.50
CA GLU A 51 -6.13 2.73 -3.19
C GLU A 51 -6.56 1.50 -3.96
N ALA A 52 -7.76 1.00 -3.71
CA ALA A 52 -8.31 -0.16 -4.37
C ALA A 52 -9.71 0.15 -4.92
N ASN A 53 -9.96 -0.27 -6.15
CA ASN A 53 -11.29 -0.24 -6.75
C ASN A 53 -11.92 -1.63 -6.60
N LEU A 54 -13.03 -1.69 -5.88
CA LEU A 54 -13.73 -2.92 -5.53
C LEU A 54 -14.60 -3.46 -6.68
N LYS A 55 -14.83 -2.67 -7.75
CA LYS A 55 -15.57 -3.13 -8.94
C LYS A 55 -14.72 -4.02 -9.84
N ASP A 56 -13.47 -3.62 -10.07
CA ASP A 56 -12.54 -4.31 -10.97
C ASP A 56 -11.40 -5.03 -10.23
N TYR A 57 -11.38 -4.93 -8.90
CA TYR A 57 -10.37 -5.50 -8.00
C TYR A 57 -8.94 -5.01 -8.29
N GLN A 58 -8.81 -3.86 -8.95
CA GLN A 58 -7.52 -3.23 -9.16
C GLN A 58 -7.10 -2.46 -7.91
N TYR A 59 -5.80 -2.40 -7.66
CA TYR A 59 -5.26 -1.66 -6.54
C TYR A 59 -3.86 -1.16 -6.82
N THR A 60 -3.56 -0.02 -6.22
CA THR A 60 -2.27 0.66 -6.24
C THR A 60 -1.82 0.91 -4.82
N ILE A 61 -0.53 0.66 -4.55
CA ILE A 61 0.08 0.97 -3.27
C ILE A 61 1.20 1.94 -3.53
N THR A 62 1.12 3.12 -2.91
CA THR A 62 2.18 4.11 -2.94
C THR A 62 2.78 4.30 -1.56
N TYR A 63 4.07 4.65 -1.51
CA TYR A 63 4.76 4.93 -0.26
C TYR A 63 5.71 6.10 -0.41
N ARG A 64 5.96 6.80 0.69
CA ARG A 64 6.83 7.98 0.73
C ARG A 64 8.26 7.58 1.08
N ASP A 65 9.21 7.96 0.25
CA ASP A 65 10.62 7.86 0.63
C ASP A 65 10.95 9.04 1.57
N THR A 66 11.40 8.73 2.78
CA THR A 66 11.71 9.76 3.79
C THR A 66 12.96 10.57 3.47
N LYS A 67 13.87 10.07 2.62
CA LYS A 67 15.10 10.76 2.21
C LYS A 67 14.84 11.76 1.10
N THR A 68 14.00 11.40 0.13
CA THR A 68 13.72 12.26 -1.04
C THR A 68 12.39 13.01 -0.93
N GLY A 69 11.51 12.58 -0.03
CA GLY A 69 10.14 13.07 0.13
C GLY A 69 9.19 12.65 -0.99
N LYS A 70 9.66 11.88 -1.99
CA LYS A 70 8.90 11.47 -3.17
C LYS A 70 8.05 10.24 -2.90
N TRP A 71 6.98 10.12 -3.67
CA TRP A 71 6.10 8.94 -3.66
C TRP A 71 6.53 7.94 -4.72
N TYR A 72 6.50 6.66 -4.35
CA TYR A 72 6.85 5.52 -5.21
C TYR A 72 5.73 4.49 -5.19
N GLU A 73 5.53 3.79 -6.30
CA GLU A 73 4.60 2.65 -6.41
C GLU A 73 5.35 1.33 -6.17
N LEU A 74 4.68 0.37 -5.52
CA LEU A 74 5.25 -0.93 -5.12
C LEU A 74 5.31 -1.99 -6.24
#